data_AF-A0A803N8D0-F1
#
_entry.id   AF-A0A803N8D0-F1
#
_cell.length_a   1.000
_cell.length_b   1.000
_cell.length_c   1.000
_cell.angle_alpha   90.00
_cell.angle_beta   90.00
_cell.angle_gamma   90.00
#
_symmetry.space_group_name_H-M   'P 1'
#
loop_
_entity.id
_entity.type
_entity.pdbx_description
1 polymer ?
#
loop_
_entity_poly.entity_id
_entity_poly.type
_entity_poly.pdbx_seq_one_letter_code
_entity_poly.pdbx_strand_id
1 'polypeptide(L)'
;VVVLGGGSFGTAMAAHVANRKEKMEVSMLVRDPHVCQSFNRNHLNCKYFPNHKLPENFVATTDAKSALQGADFCLHAVPVQVEEV
;
A
#
# COMPACT_ATOMS: atom_id res chain seq x y z
N VAL A 1 0.83 3.47 -9.98
CA VAL A 1 0.06 2.22 -9.72
C VAL A 1 -0.55 2.36 -8.34
N VAL A 2 -1.82 1.97 -8.15
CA VAL A 2 -2.44 1.93 -6.82
C VAL A 2 -2.66 0.48 -6.36
N VAL A 3 -2.45 0.22 -5.08
CA VAL A 3 -2.79 -1.04 -4.41
C VAL A 3 -3.92 -0.79 -3.40
N LEU A 4 -5.01 -1.54 -3.51
CA LEU A 4 -6.11 -1.47 -2.55
C LEU A 4 -5.95 -2.60 -1.54
N GLY A 5 -5.68 -2.25 -0.28
CA GLY A 5 -5.55 -3.20 0.82
C GLY A 5 -4.11 -3.37 1.34
N GLY A 6 -3.88 -3.01 2.60
CA GLY A 6 -2.60 -3.12 3.31
C GLY A 6 -2.33 -4.47 3.99
N GLY A 7 -2.95 -5.54 3.49
CA GLY A 7 -2.71 -6.91 3.97
C GLY A 7 -1.34 -7.45 3.54
N SER A 8 -1.04 -8.69 3.89
CA SER A 8 0.21 -9.36 3.52
C SER A 8 0.43 -9.37 2.00
N PHE A 9 -0.55 -9.84 1.24
CA PHE A 9 -0.45 -9.92 -0.23
C PHE A 9 -0.35 -8.54 -0.90
N GLY A 10 -1.20 -7.59 -0.52
CA GLY A 10 -1.14 -6.23 -1.06
C GLY A 10 0.20 -5.54 -0.80
N THR A 11 0.75 -5.71 0.41
CA THR A 11 2.08 -5.18 0.76
C THR A 11 3.19 -5.83 -0.05
N ALA A 12 3.18 -7.15 -0.21
CA ALA A 12 4.18 -7.87 -1.01
C ALA A 12 4.15 -7.43 -2.48
N MET A 13 2.95 -7.25 -3.05
CA MET A 13 2.79 -6.77 -4.42
C MET A 13 3.24 -5.31 -4.58
N ALA A 14 2.92 -4.44 -3.62
CA ALA A 14 3.40 -3.07 -3.63
C ALA A 14 4.93 -3.01 -3.60
N ALA A 15 5.56 -3.79 -2.70
CA ALA A 15 7.00 -3.92 -2.62
C ALA A 15 7.61 -4.42 -3.93
N HIS A 16 7.00 -5.43 -4.54
CA HIS A 16 7.49 -6.01 -5.80
C HIS A 16 7.47 -4.98 -6.93
N VAL A 17 6.34 -4.28 -7.12
CA VAL A 17 6.20 -3.27 -8.16
C VAL A 17 7.15 -2.09 -7.93
N ALA A 18 7.22 -1.60 -6.69
CA ALA A 18 8.07 -0.48 -6.32
C ALA A 18 9.55 -0.76 -6.59
N ASN A 19 10.05 -1.96 -6.22
CA ASN A 19 11.42 -2.39 -6.49
C ASN A 19 11.74 -2.55 -7.99
N ARG A 20 10.75 -2.98 -8.81
CA ARG A 20 10.95 -3.17 -10.26
C ARG A 20 10.93 -1.84 -11.04
N LYS A 21 10.39 -0.78 -10.45
CA LYS A 21 10.14 0.51 -11.11
C LYS A 21 10.45 1.66 -10.16
N GLU A 22 11.73 1.84 -9.82
CA GLU A 22 12.19 2.85 -8.85
C GLU A 22 11.70 4.28 -9.11
N LYS A 23 11.51 4.66 -10.38
CA LYS A 23 11.03 6.00 -10.77
C LYS A 23 9.51 6.17 -10.72
N MET A 24 8.76 5.11 -10.45
CA MET A 24 7.30 5.13 -10.43
C MET A 24 6.83 5.04 -8.98
N GLU A 25 5.96 5.96 -8.59
CA GLU A 25 5.31 5.90 -7.28
C GLU A 25 4.27 4.75 -7.25
N VAL A 26 4.30 4.00 -6.15
CA VAL A 26 3.27 3.02 -5.82
C VAL A 26 2.48 3.54 -4.63
N SER A 27 1.22 3.92 -4.88
CA SER A 27 0.30 4.35 -3.84
C SER A 27 -0.45 3.14 -3.27
N MET A 28 -0.79 3.20 -1.98
CA MET A 28 -1.62 2.19 -1.33
C MET A 28 -2.74 2.82 -0.52
N LEU A 29 -3.97 2.38 -0.79
CA LEU A 29 -5.11 2.70 0.05
C LEU A 29 -5.22 1.68 1.19
N VAL A 30 -5.17 2.19 2.42
CA VAL A 30 -5.37 1.40 3.64
C VAL A 30 -6.45 2.01 4.50
N ARG A 31 -7.16 1.19 5.28
CA ARG A 31 -8.22 1.68 6.18
C ARG A 31 -7.69 2.14 7.54
N ASP A 32 -6.67 1.46 8.05
CA ASP A 32 -6.12 1.69 9.39
C ASP A 32 -5.08 2.85 9.36
N PRO A 33 -5.35 3.99 10.02
CA PRO A 33 -4.43 5.12 10.06
C PRO A 33 -3.09 4.81 10.75
N HIS A 34 -3.06 3.90 11.72
CA HIS A 34 -1.83 3.51 12.41
C HIS A 34 -0.90 2.75 11.46
N VAL A 35 -1.45 1.83 10.67
CA VAL A 35 -0.71 1.13 9.62
C VAL A 35 -0.25 2.11 8.54
N CYS A 36 -1.10 3.05 8.11
CA CYS A 36 -0.74 4.10 7.17
C CYS A 36 0.45 4.94 7.65
N GLN A 37 0.43 5.33 8.93
CA GLN A 37 1.51 6.10 9.54
C GLN A 37 2.82 5.29 9.62
N SER A 38 2.74 4.01 10.01
CA SER A 38 3.91 3.12 10.02
C SER A 38 4.53 2.98 8.63
N PHE A 39 3.69 2.83 7.61
CA PHE A 39 4.15 2.79 6.24
C PHE A 39 4.93 4.04 5.84
N ASN A 40 4.37 5.23 6.06
CA ASN A 40 4.99 6.47 5.59
C ASN A 40 6.18 6.94 6.44
N ARG A 41 6.24 6.56 7.72
CA ARG A 41 7.33 6.99 8.62
C ARG A 41 8.48 5.99 8.70
N ASN A 42 8.14 4.71 8.71
CA ASN A 42 9.11 3.65 8.98
C ASN A 42 9.39 2.79 7.74
N HIS A 43 8.61 2.97 6.67
CA HIS A 43 8.59 2.08 5.51
C HIS A 43 8.31 0.63 5.89
N LEU A 44 7.42 0.41 6.87
CA LEU A 44 7.12 -0.92 7.39
C LEU A 44 5.62 -1.19 7.49
N ASN A 45 5.21 -2.40 7.12
CA ASN A 45 3.93 -2.93 7.55
C ASN A 45 4.08 -3.49 8.97
N CYS A 46 3.82 -2.68 9.99
CA CYS A 46 3.96 -3.10 11.39
C CYS A 46 3.11 -4.33 11.77
N LYS A 47 2.05 -4.64 11.01
CA LYS A 47 1.12 -5.74 11.30
C LYS A 47 1.52 -7.06 10.67
N TYR A 48 1.99 -7.03 9.42
CA TYR A 48 2.26 -8.26 8.64
C TYR A 48 3.75 -8.48 8.34
N PHE A 49 4.55 -7.42 8.27
CA PHE A 49 5.98 -7.48 7.95
C PHE A 49 6.80 -6.48 8.77
N PRO A 50 6.88 -6.67 10.10
CA PRO A 50 7.47 -5.67 11.00
C PRO A 50 8.98 -5.45 10.79
N ASN A 51 9.65 -6.34 10.06
CA ASN A 51 11.10 -6.30 9.85
C ASN A 51 11.50 -6.13 8.37
N HIS A 52 10.54 -5.95 7.45
CA HIS A 52 10.83 -5.83 6.03
C HIS A 52 10.51 -4.43 5.51
N LYS A 53 11.56 -3.64 5.24
CA LYS A 53 11.41 -2.27 4.73
C LYS A 53 10.90 -2.27 3.29
N LEU A 54 9.89 -1.45 3.05
CA LEU A 54 9.40 -1.12 1.73
C LEU A 54 10.32 -0.12 1.04
N PRO A 55 10.36 -0.11 -0.30
CA PRO A 55 11.07 0.90 -1.06
C PRO A 55 10.59 2.33 -0.78
N GLU A 56 11.46 3.32 -1.01
CA GLU A 56 11.19 4.74 -0.76
C GLU A 56 10.12 5.33 -1.71
N ASN A 57 9.92 4.73 -2.89
CA ASN A 57 8.88 5.13 -3.86
C ASN A 57 7.49 4.54 -3.56
N PHE A 58 7.28 4.03 -2.34
CA PHE A 58 5.99 3.57 -1.85
C PHE A 58 5.39 4.61 -0.91
N VAL A 59 4.10 4.92 -1.12
CA VAL A 59 3.34 5.80 -0.23
C VAL A 59 2.00 5.17 0.13
N ALA A 60 1.59 5.30 1.39
CA ALA A 60 0.28 4.86 1.86
C ALA A 60 -0.61 6.08 2.19
N THR A 61 -1.92 5.93 2.02
CA THR A 61 -2.92 6.92 2.44
C THR A 61 -4.21 6.24 2.87
N THR A 62 -4.99 6.93 3.71
CA THR A 62 -6.36 6.56 4.07
C THR A 62 -7.41 7.28 3.20
N ASP A 63 -7.00 8.26 2.38
CA ASP A 63 -7.87 8.97 1.46
C ASP A 63 -7.88 8.30 0.08
N ALA A 64 -9.05 7.79 -0.32
CA ALA A 64 -9.23 7.10 -1.60
C ALA A 64 -8.95 8.01 -2.80
N LYS A 65 -9.32 9.30 -2.72
CA LYS A 65 -9.10 10.25 -3.82
C LYS A 65 -7.61 10.41 -4.09
N SER A 66 -6.81 10.63 -3.05
CA SER A 66 -5.36 10.74 -3.13
C SER A 66 -4.72 9.44 -3.62
N ALA A 67 -5.18 8.28 -3.14
CA ALA A 67 -4.61 6.99 -3.56
C ALA A 67 -4.78 6.72 -5.06
N LEU A 68 -5.92 7.11 -5.61
CA LEU A 68 -6.30 6.86 -7.01
C LEU A 68 -5.75 7.90 -7.99
N GLN A 69 -5.27 9.05 -7.49
CA GLN A 69 -4.83 10.15 -8.34
C GLN A 69 -3.66 9.74 -9.22
N GLY A 70 -3.84 9.84 -10.55
CA GLY A 70 -2.80 9.53 -11.53
C GLY A 70 -2.45 8.04 -11.67
N ALA A 71 -3.24 7.13 -11.09
CA ALA A 71 -3.02 5.70 -11.22
C ALA A 71 -3.62 5.15 -12.52
N ASP A 72 -2.78 4.64 -13.44
CA ASP A 72 -3.24 3.93 -14.65
C ASP A 72 -3.66 2.49 -14.38
N PHE A 73 -3.14 1.89 -13.30
CA PHE A 73 -3.40 0.49 -12.93
C PHE A 73 -3.75 0.38 -11.44
N CYS A 74 -4.71 -0.50 -11.15
CA CYS A 74 -5.17 -0.81 -9.81
C CYS A 74 -4.99 -2.31 -9.49
N LEU A 75 -4.28 -2.60 -8.40
CA LEU A 75 -4.17 -3.93 -7.81
C LEU A 75 -5.14 -4.05 -6.64
N HIS A 76 -6.26 -4.74 -6.86
CA HIS A 76 -7.26 -4.98 -5.81
C HIS A 76 -6.87 -6.18 -4.95
N ALA A 77 -6.30 -5.92 -3.77
CA ALA A 77 -5.88 -6.93 -2.79
C ALA A 77 -6.77 -6.96 -1.53
N VAL A 78 -7.92 -6.29 -1.59
CA VAL A 78 -8.94 -6.36 -0.54
C VAL A 78 -9.64 -7.73 -0.63
N PRO A 79 -9.74 -8.49 0.48
CA PRO A 79 -10.45 -9.77 0.48
C PRO A 79 -11.88 -9.63 -0.04
N VAL A 80 -12.39 -10.62 -0.79
CA VAL A 80 -13.73 -10.52 -1.39
C VAL A 80 -14.86 -10.57 -0.34
N GLN A 81 -14.58 -11.10 0.85
CA GLN A 81 -15.54 -11.23 1.94
C GLN A 81 -15.61 -10.04 2.92
N VAL A 82 -14.83 -8.96 2.72
CA VAL A 82 -14.94 -7.82 3.64
C VAL A 82 -16.18 -6.98 3.31
N GLU A 83 -17.19 -7.07 4.17
CA GLU A 83 -18.28 -6.09 4.26
C GLU A 83 -17.73 -4.72 4.71
N GLU A 84 -18.34 -3.63 4.22
CA GLU A 84 -18.21 -2.34 4.87
C GLU A 84 -18.93 -2.43 6.23
N VAL A 85 -18.19 -2.22 7.31
CA VAL A 85 -18.74 -2.04 8.66
C VAL A 85 -18.39 -0.65 9.12
#